data_AF-A0A557RTI8-F1
#
_entry.id   AF-A0A557RTI8-F1
#
_cell.length_a   1.000
_cell.length_b   1.000
_cell.length_c   1.000
_cell.angle_alpha   90.00
_cell.angle_beta   90.00
_cell.angle_gamma   90.00
#
_symmetry.space_group_name_H-M   'P 1'
#
loop_
_entity.id
_entity.type
_entity.pdbx_description
1 polymer ?
#
loop_
_entity_poly.entity_id
_entity_poly.type
_entity_poly.pdbx_seq_one_letter_code
_entity_poly.pdbx_strand_id
1 'polypeptide(L)'
;MSEVLIGEWQALHDETPLPVRERLAAFIESRAGELAEYFYSQMLTDPATGFYLSHKQVEDRLKPSMALWLRRIFDASPDTDIEALFALQRHVGEVHARIGVPVEFVARGARRLVNRIIVEYGDVLTERAEWAEAARFVSDSIGIPLEVMASAYTGSYRSRCPLR
;
A
#
# COMPACT_ATOMS: atom_id res chain seq x y z
N MET A 1 18.56 7.68 -0.65
CA MET A 1 17.31 7.07 -0.15
C MET A 1 16.36 6.76 -1.31
N SER A 2 16.00 7.72 -2.17
CA SER A 2 15.13 7.42 -3.34
C SER A 2 15.69 6.33 -4.25
N GLU A 3 16.96 6.39 -4.65
CA GLU A 3 17.61 5.35 -5.48
C GLU A 3 17.66 3.97 -4.80
N VAL A 4 17.83 3.95 -3.47
CA VAL A 4 17.87 2.70 -2.69
C VAL A 4 16.50 2.03 -2.71
N LEU A 5 15.44 2.77 -2.39
CA LEU A 5 14.07 2.21 -2.36
C LEU A 5 13.56 1.80 -3.74
N ILE A 6 13.94 2.53 -4.80
CA ILE A 6 13.63 2.14 -6.18
C ILE A 6 14.33 0.82 -6.51
N GLY A 7 15.63 0.70 -6.19
CA GLY A 7 16.39 -0.52 -6.40
C GLY A 7 15.88 -1.72 -5.60
N GLU A 8 15.48 -1.52 -4.34
CA GLU A 8 14.87 -2.57 -3.51
C GLU A 8 13.53 -3.04 -4.08
N TRP A 9 12.71 -2.12 -4.60
CA TRP A 9 11.42 -2.47 -5.19
C TRP A 9 11.57 -3.18 -6.55
N GLN A 10 12.57 -2.79 -7.35
CA GLN A 10 12.96 -3.51 -8.56
C GLN A 10 13.43 -4.92 -8.23
N ALA A 11 14.36 -5.06 -7.26
CA ALA A 11 14.85 -6.36 -6.81
C ALA A 11 13.72 -7.25 -6.31
N LEU A 12 12.73 -6.70 -5.58
CA LEU A 12 11.56 -7.45 -5.16
C LEU A 12 10.79 -8.07 -6.35
N HIS A 13 10.62 -7.33 -7.44
CA HIS A 13 9.95 -7.84 -8.65
C HIS A 13 10.81 -8.87 -9.39
N ASP A 14 12.11 -8.65 -9.46
CA ASP A 14 13.05 -9.52 -10.17
C ASP A 14 13.26 -10.86 -9.44
N GLU A 15 13.30 -10.83 -8.11
CA GLU A 15 13.52 -12.01 -7.26
C GLU A 15 12.27 -12.85 -7.04
N THR A 16 11.08 -12.23 -7.09
CA THR A 16 9.81 -12.97 -6.92
C THR A 16 9.38 -13.60 -8.24
N PRO A 17 9.19 -14.95 -8.29
CA PRO A 17 8.81 -15.63 -9.52
C PRO A 17 7.55 -15.03 -10.14
N LEU A 18 7.60 -14.75 -11.45
CA LEU A 18 6.48 -14.15 -12.18
C LEU A 18 5.14 -14.90 -11.95
N PRO A 19 5.07 -16.24 -11.94
CA PRO A 19 3.81 -16.94 -11.68
C PRO A 19 3.20 -16.62 -10.30
N VAL A 20 4.03 -16.36 -9.29
CA VAL A 20 3.57 -15.96 -7.94
C VAL A 20 2.99 -14.56 -7.99
N ARG A 21 3.67 -13.63 -8.69
CA ARG A 21 3.18 -12.25 -8.90
C ARG A 21 1.86 -12.24 -9.68
N GLU A 22 1.73 -13.02 -10.74
CA GLU A 22 0.51 -13.12 -11.54
C GLU A 22 -0.68 -13.66 -10.74
N ARG A 23 -0.47 -14.70 -9.93
CA ARG A 23 -1.52 -15.24 -9.05
C ARG A 23 -1.95 -14.24 -7.98
N LEU A 24 -0.98 -13.55 -7.36
CA LEU A 24 -1.28 -12.48 -6.40
C LEU A 24 -2.00 -11.32 -7.08
N ALA A 25 -1.59 -10.90 -8.27
CA ALA A 25 -2.25 -9.84 -9.03
C ALA A 25 -3.71 -10.21 -9.33
N ALA A 26 -3.96 -11.44 -9.80
CA ALA A 26 -5.31 -11.93 -10.06
C ALA A 26 -6.16 -12.00 -8.78
N PHE A 27 -5.57 -12.46 -7.68
CA PHE A 27 -6.22 -12.45 -6.37
C PHE A 27 -6.58 -11.02 -5.95
N ILE A 28 -5.64 -10.08 -6.01
CA ILE A 28 -5.87 -8.68 -5.66
C ILE A 28 -6.92 -8.04 -6.57
N GLU A 29 -6.91 -8.30 -7.88
CA GLU A 29 -7.92 -7.78 -8.80
C GLU A 29 -9.33 -8.20 -8.37
N SER A 30 -9.50 -9.47 -7.99
CA SER A 30 -10.80 -9.99 -7.53
C SER A 30 -11.23 -9.48 -6.15
N ARG A 31 -10.28 -9.02 -5.32
CA ARG A 31 -10.51 -8.65 -3.91
C ARG A 31 -10.36 -7.15 -3.62
N ALA A 32 -9.85 -6.35 -4.56
CA ALA A 32 -9.43 -4.96 -4.31
C ALA A 32 -10.54 -4.08 -3.71
N GLY A 33 -11.78 -4.26 -4.17
CA GLY A 33 -12.95 -3.57 -3.61
C GLY A 33 -13.21 -3.94 -2.14
N GLU A 34 -13.22 -5.23 -1.83
CA GLU A 34 -13.42 -5.74 -0.45
C GLU A 34 -12.25 -5.39 0.48
N LEU A 35 -11.02 -5.39 -0.04
CA LEU A 35 -9.84 -4.97 0.72
C LEU A 35 -9.88 -3.47 1.04
N ALA A 36 -10.33 -2.63 0.10
CA ALA A 36 -10.56 -1.21 0.34
C ALA A 36 -11.70 -0.98 1.35
N GLU A 37 -12.80 -1.72 1.24
CA GLU A 37 -13.88 -1.71 2.22
C GLU A 37 -13.37 -2.04 3.62
N TYR A 38 -12.65 -3.15 3.74
CA TYR A 38 -12.02 -3.58 4.98
C TYR A 38 -11.13 -2.46 5.54
N PHE A 39 -10.24 -1.89 4.74
CA PHE A 39 -9.36 -0.81 5.18
C PHE A 39 -10.12 0.37 5.79
N TYR A 40 -11.16 0.89 5.10
CA TYR A 40 -11.89 2.05 5.61
C TYR A 40 -12.84 1.73 6.75
N SER A 41 -13.43 0.53 6.81
CA SER A 41 -14.22 0.10 7.97
C SER A 41 -13.37 0.08 9.26
N GLN A 42 -12.11 -0.36 9.14
CA GLN A 42 -11.15 -0.36 10.23
C GLN A 42 -10.76 1.05 10.70
N MET A 43 -10.70 2.03 9.77
CA MET A 43 -10.41 3.43 10.09
C MET A 43 -11.61 4.19 10.66
N LEU A 44 -12.82 3.87 10.21
CA LEU A 44 -14.05 4.49 10.73
C LEU A 44 -14.39 4.01 12.16
N THR A 45 -13.96 2.80 12.51
CA THR A 45 -14.17 2.24 13.86
C THR A 45 -13.29 2.89 14.92
N ASP A 46 -12.11 3.40 14.53
CA ASP A 46 -11.19 4.07 15.45
C ASP A 46 -11.46 5.58 15.45
N PRO A 47 -11.90 6.18 16.58
CA PRO A 47 -12.25 7.59 16.64
C PRO A 47 -11.12 8.53 16.21
N ALA A 48 -9.86 8.14 16.44
CA ALA A 48 -8.71 8.97 16.11
C ALA A 48 -8.48 9.07 14.59
N THR A 49 -8.79 8.01 13.85
CA THR A 49 -8.71 7.98 12.38
C THR A 49 -10.01 8.42 11.71
N GLY A 50 -11.15 8.13 12.32
CA GLY A 50 -12.48 8.52 11.84
C GLY A 50 -12.66 10.03 11.74
N PHE A 51 -11.95 10.82 12.58
CA PHE A 51 -11.93 12.28 12.50
C PHE A 51 -11.56 12.83 11.11
N TYR A 52 -10.70 12.12 10.36
CA TYR A 52 -10.24 12.54 9.04
C TYR A 52 -11.17 12.10 7.90
N LEU A 53 -12.24 11.37 8.22
CA LEU A 53 -13.07 10.67 7.24
C LEU A 53 -14.54 11.09 7.36
N SER A 54 -15.20 11.25 6.22
CA SER A 54 -16.66 11.26 6.14
C SER A 54 -17.14 10.06 5.34
N HIS A 55 -18.31 9.51 5.68
CA HIS A 55 -18.88 8.37 4.95
C HIS A 55 -18.96 8.64 3.44
N LYS A 56 -19.46 9.81 3.03
CA LYS A 56 -19.53 10.19 1.62
C LYS A 56 -18.16 10.20 0.94
N GLN A 57 -17.14 10.77 1.58
CA GLN A 57 -15.78 10.80 1.03
C GLN A 57 -15.18 9.39 0.92
N VAL A 58 -15.47 8.53 1.89
CA VAL A 58 -15.04 7.13 1.88
C VAL A 58 -15.63 6.39 0.69
N GLU A 59 -16.96 6.43 0.52
CA GLU A 59 -17.66 5.73 -0.57
C GLU A 59 -17.29 6.28 -1.95
N ASP A 60 -17.42 7.60 -2.14
CA ASP A 60 -17.38 8.19 -3.48
C ASP A 60 -15.96 8.33 -4.03
N ARG A 61 -14.94 8.31 -3.17
CA ARG A 61 -13.56 8.68 -3.56
C ARG A 61 -12.51 7.73 -3.02
N LEU A 62 -12.47 7.54 -1.70
CA LEU A 62 -11.33 6.89 -1.08
C LEU A 62 -11.29 5.37 -1.33
N LYS A 63 -12.44 4.68 -1.25
CA LYS A 63 -12.54 3.25 -1.59
C LYS A 63 -12.11 2.95 -3.04
N PRO A 64 -12.66 3.63 -4.07
CA PRO A 64 -12.18 3.45 -5.44
C PRO A 64 -10.69 3.75 -5.61
N SER A 65 -10.19 4.81 -4.96
CA SER A 65 -8.77 5.18 -5.03
C SER A 65 -7.86 4.12 -4.40
N MET A 66 -8.25 3.54 -3.26
CA MET A 66 -7.51 2.48 -2.59
C MET A 66 -7.52 1.18 -3.41
N ALA A 67 -8.66 0.81 -3.99
CA ALA A 67 -8.75 -0.36 -4.86
C ALA A 67 -7.85 -0.20 -6.11
N LEU A 68 -7.83 0.99 -6.72
CA LEU A 68 -6.91 1.30 -7.82
C LEU A 68 -5.44 1.27 -7.38
N TRP A 69 -5.15 1.80 -6.18
CA TRP A 69 -3.80 1.76 -5.62
C TRP A 69 -3.31 0.33 -5.42
N LEU A 70 -4.13 -0.55 -4.84
CA LEU A 70 -3.82 -1.98 -4.68
C LEU A 70 -3.49 -2.64 -6.02
N ARG A 71 -4.33 -2.43 -7.05
CA ARG A 71 -4.09 -3.00 -8.39
C ARG A 71 -2.75 -2.57 -8.97
N ARG A 72 -2.37 -1.29 -8.80
CA ARG A 72 -1.10 -0.76 -9.30
C ARG A 72 0.10 -1.29 -8.54
N ILE A 73 -0.02 -1.45 -7.23
CA ILE A 73 1.05 -1.97 -6.38
C ILE A 73 1.35 -3.45 -6.69
N PHE A 74 0.30 -4.22 -6.97
CA PHE A 74 0.39 -5.66 -7.25
C PHE A 74 0.36 -5.98 -8.75
N ASP A 75 0.63 -5.01 -9.63
CA ASP A 75 0.70 -5.25 -11.06
C ASP A 75 1.86 -6.22 -11.36
N ALA A 76 1.55 -7.36 -11.99
CA ALA A 76 2.51 -8.39 -12.30
C ALA A 76 3.28 -8.12 -13.60
N SER A 77 2.99 -7.03 -14.32
CA SER A 77 3.59 -6.78 -15.62
C SER A 77 5.13 -6.74 -15.56
N PRO A 78 5.84 -7.37 -16.51
CA PRO A 78 7.31 -7.30 -16.56
C PRO A 78 7.86 -5.88 -16.79
N ASP A 79 7.03 -4.98 -17.34
CA ASP A 79 7.34 -3.58 -17.62
C ASP A 79 6.73 -2.63 -16.58
N THR A 80 6.34 -3.13 -15.39
CA THR A 80 5.88 -2.28 -14.29
C THR A 80 6.89 -1.16 -14.02
N ASP A 81 6.45 0.08 -14.23
CA ASP A 81 7.26 1.27 -14.04
C ASP A 81 7.41 1.59 -12.55
N ILE A 82 8.46 1.04 -11.94
CA ILE A 82 8.77 1.22 -10.51
C ILE A 82 9.04 2.69 -10.18
N GLU A 83 9.62 3.47 -11.10
CA GLU A 83 9.86 4.90 -10.86
C GLU A 83 8.55 5.68 -10.81
N ALA A 84 7.61 5.39 -11.71
CA ALA A 84 6.26 5.96 -11.67
C ALA A 84 5.50 5.56 -10.40
N LEU A 85 5.62 4.29 -9.97
CA LEU A 85 5.03 3.84 -8.70
C LEU A 85 5.64 4.59 -7.51
N PHE A 86 6.96 4.75 -7.47
CA PHE A 86 7.66 5.53 -6.44
C PHE A 86 7.18 6.99 -6.42
N ALA A 87 7.10 7.64 -7.59
CA ALA A 87 6.62 9.01 -7.72
C ALA A 87 5.17 9.17 -7.22
N LEU A 88 4.32 8.18 -7.50
CA LEU A 88 2.95 8.12 -6.97
C LEU A 88 2.96 8.06 -5.44
N GLN A 89 3.79 7.23 -4.81
CA GLN A 89 3.84 7.13 -3.34
C GLN A 89 4.35 8.42 -2.69
N ARG A 90 5.31 9.09 -3.33
CA ARG A 90 5.78 10.41 -2.90
C ARG A 90 4.64 11.42 -2.88
N HIS A 91 3.85 11.45 -3.96
CA HIS A 91 2.68 12.31 -4.05
C HIS A 91 1.61 11.98 -2.98
N VAL A 92 1.31 10.69 -2.78
CA VAL A 92 0.37 10.25 -1.75
C VAL A 92 0.84 10.66 -0.35
N GLY A 93 2.13 10.54 -0.04
CA GLY A 93 2.71 11.01 1.21
C GLY A 93 2.57 12.52 1.42
N GLU A 94 2.78 13.33 0.38
CA GLU A 94 2.54 14.78 0.41
C GLU A 94 1.06 15.13 0.64
N VAL A 95 0.14 14.36 0.07
CA VAL A 95 -1.31 14.52 0.30
C VAL A 95 -1.66 14.23 1.76
N HIS A 96 -1.14 13.13 2.33
CA HIS A 96 -1.34 12.83 3.76
C HIS A 96 -0.79 13.94 4.67
N ALA A 97 0.38 14.48 4.38
CA ALA A 97 0.97 15.60 5.13
C ALA A 97 0.15 16.88 5.05
N ARG A 98 -0.43 17.16 3.88
CA ARG A 98 -1.27 18.34 3.68
C ARG A 98 -2.57 18.27 4.49
N ILE A 99 -3.17 17.08 4.58
CA ILE A 99 -4.38 16.82 5.35
C ILE A 99 -4.06 16.73 6.85
N GLY A 100 -2.81 16.42 7.20
CA GLY A 100 -2.36 16.26 8.58
C GLY A 100 -2.67 14.87 9.14
N VAL A 101 -2.78 13.84 8.29
CA VAL A 101 -3.02 12.45 8.71
C VAL A 101 -1.74 11.90 9.36
N PRO A 102 -1.75 11.54 10.65
CA PRO A 102 -0.56 11.03 11.32
C PRO A 102 0.00 9.76 10.67
N VAL A 103 1.33 9.67 10.54
CA VAL A 103 2.04 8.56 9.86
C VAL A 103 1.74 7.22 10.53
N GLU A 104 1.58 7.21 11.86
CA GLU A 104 1.21 6.01 12.62
C GLU A 104 -0.15 5.43 12.24
N PHE A 105 -1.07 6.25 11.72
CA PHE A 105 -2.38 5.77 11.23
C PHE A 105 -2.24 5.12 9.86
N VAL A 106 -1.45 5.72 8.97
CA VAL A 106 -1.12 5.14 7.67
C VAL A 106 -0.41 3.79 7.88
N ALA A 107 0.58 3.74 8.76
CA ALA A 107 1.33 2.52 9.07
C ALA A 107 0.43 1.43 9.70
N ARG A 108 -0.48 1.81 10.60
CA ARG A 108 -1.48 0.88 11.18
C ARG A 108 -2.39 0.29 10.11
N GLY A 109 -2.85 1.12 9.17
CA GLY A 109 -3.67 0.70 8.04
C GLY A 109 -2.94 -0.29 7.13
N ALA A 110 -1.72 0.07 6.72
CA ALA A 110 -0.87 -0.78 5.89
C ALA A 110 -0.64 -2.16 6.54
N ARG A 111 -0.29 -2.20 7.83
CA ARG A 111 -0.09 -3.46 8.56
C ARG A 111 -1.35 -4.33 8.61
N ARG A 112 -2.54 -3.73 8.83
CA ARG A 112 -3.81 -4.47 8.83
C ARG A 112 -4.11 -5.03 7.44
N LEU A 113 -3.84 -4.26 6.39
CA LEU A 113 -4.06 -4.66 5.00
C LEU A 113 -3.13 -5.81 4.59
N VAL A 114 -1.83 -5.70 4.87
CA VAL A 114 -0.84 -6.78 4.65
C VAL A 114 -1.31 -8.07 5.32
N ASN A 115 -1.64 -8.01 6.62
CA ASN A 115 -2.10 -9.19 7.37
C ASN A 115 -3.35 -9.81 6.74
N ARG A 116 -4.31 -8.98 6.29
CA ARG A 116 -5.53 -9.46 5.67
C ARG A 116 -5.25 -10.16 4.34
N ILE A 117 -4.42 -9.57 3.49
CA ILE A 117 -4.04 -10.15 2.19
C ILE A 117 -3.31 -11.47 2.39
N ILE A 118 -2.33 -11.54 3.29
CA ILE A 118 -1.55 -12.76 3.53
C ILE A 118 -2.44 -13.91 4.02
N VAL A 119 -3.38 -13.62 4.93
CA VAL A 119 -4.32 -14.63 5.44
C VAL A 119 -5.27 -15.08 4.34
N GLU A 120 -5.97 -14.16 3.68
CA GLU A 120 -6.94 -14.52 2.64
C GLU A 120 -6.29 -15.22 1.43
N TYR A 121 -5.09 -14.80 1.02
CA TYR A 121 -4.35 -15.47 -0.04
C TYR A 121 -3.87 -16.86 0.40
N GLY A 122 -3.43 -16.99 1.65
CA GLY A 122 -3.05 -18.26 2.27
C GLY A 122 -4.16 -19.30 2.25
N ASP A 123 -5.41 -18.88 2.43
CA ASP A 123 -6.58 -19.75 2.43
C ASP A 123 -6.93 -20.31 1.04
N VAL A 124 -6.51 -19.65 -0.03
CA VAL A 124 -6.78 -20.06 -1.43
C VAL A 124 -5.56 -20.66 -2.12
N LEU A 125 -4.40 -20.66 -1.47
CA LEU A 125 -3.17 -21.23 -2.01
C LEU A 125 -3.24 -22.76 -2.09
N THR A 126 -2.92 -23.30 -3.26
CA THR A 126 -2.83 -24.75 -3.47
C THR A 126 -1.48 -25.32 -3.05
N GLU A 127 -0.42 -24.55 -3.22
CA GLU A 127 0.96 -24.96 -2.93
C GLU A 127 1.52 -24.24 -1.71
N ARG A 128 1.71 -24.95 -0.59
CA ARG A 128 2.24 -24.33 0.64
C ARG A 128 3.66 -23.80 0.50
N ALA A 129 4.45 -24.35 -0.43
CA ALA A 129 5.81 -23.90 -0.68
C ALA A 129 5.86 -22.44 -1.21
N GLU A 130 4.83 -21.99 -1.92
CA GLU A 130 4.72 -20.62 -2.45
C GLU A 130 4.40 -19.58 -1.35
N TRP A 131 3.79 -20.02 -0.24
CA TRP A 131 3.26 -19.10 0.76
C TRP A 131 4.31 -18.12 1.30
N ALA A 132 5.53 -18.59 1.55
CA ALA A 132 6.59 -17.74 2.08
C ALA A 132 7.00 -16.63 1.09
N GLU A 133 7.12 -16.98 -0.20
CA GLU A 133 7.46 -16.02 -1.25
C GLU A 133 6.34 -15.01 -1.46
N ALA A 134 5.09 -15.47 -1.49
CA ALA A 134 3.92 -14.61 -1.61
C ALA A 134 3.78 -13.67 -0.41
N ALA A 135 3.99 -14.18 0.81
CA ALA A 135 3.93 -13.37 2.03
C ALA A 135 5.02 -12.30 2.07
N ARG A 136 6.24 -12.61 1.62
CA ARG A 136 7.32 -11.62 1.44
C ARG A 136 6.90 -10.56 0.41
N PHE A 137 6.44 -10.99 -0.76
CA PHE A 137 6.05 -10.07 -1.83
C PHE A 137 4.93 -9.11 -1.39
N VAL A 138 3.91 -9.61 -0.69
CA VAL A 138 2.83 -8.78 -0.14
C VAL A 138 3.33 -7.79 0.89
N SER A 139 4.20 -8.25 1.80
CA SER A 139 4.73 -7.40 2.87
C SER A 139 5.55 -6.25 2.31
N ASP A 140 6.46 -6.54 1.38
CA ASP A 140 7.40 -5.56 0.84
C ASP A 140 6.74 -4.67 -0.22
N SER A 141 5.80 -5.19 -1.01
CA SER A 141 5.03 -4.40 -1.97
C SER A 141 4.15 -3.32 -1.31
N ILE A 142 3.82 -3.47 -0.02
CA ILE A 142 3.15 -2.42 0.76
C ILE A 142 4.14 -1.65 1.63
N GLY A 143 5.16 -2.33 2.17
CA GLY A 143 6.16 -1.77 3.08
C GLY A 143 7.02 -0.69 2.42
N ILE A 144 7.55 -0.95 1.22
CA ILE A 144 8.37 0.01 0.49
C ILE A 144 7.56 1.30 0.19
N PRO A 145 6.34 1.22 -0.39
CA PRO A 145 5.48 2.40 -0.53
C PRO A 145 5.25 3.19 0.75
N LEU A 146 5.06 2.50 1.87
CA LEU A 146 4.84 3.14 3.16
C LEU A 146 6.06 3.94 3.61
N GLU A 147 7.27 3.42 3.39
CA GLU A 147 8.51 4.15 3.68
C GLU A 147 8.64 5.40 2.79
N VAL A 148 8.33 5.28 1.50
CA VAL A 148 8.32 6.42 0.56
C VAL A 148 7.32 7.49 1.01
N MET A 149 6.09 7.08 1.37
CA MET A 149 5.06 7.98 1.89
C MET A 149 5.50 8.68 3.18
N ALA A 150 6.08 7.95 4.14
CA ALA A 150 6.53 8.48 5.42
C ALA A 150 7.69 9.48 5.26
N SER A 151 8.62 9.20 4.34
CA SER A 151 9.67 10.13 3.97
C SER A 151 9.11 11.42 3.38
N ALA A 152 8.22 11.31 2.39
CA ALA A 152 7.60 12.47 1.74
C ALA A 152 6.77 13.30 2.72
N TYR A 153 6.09 12.64 3.66
CA TYR A 153 5.35 13.29 4.73
C TYR A 153 6.26 14.18 5.58
N THR A 154 7.38 13.62 6.05
CA THR A 154 8.34 14.34 6.90
C THR A 154 8.98 15.51 6.16
N GLY A 155 9.32 15.33 4.89
CA GLY A 155 9.83 16.40 4.03
C GLY A 155 8.84 17.56 3.91
N SER A 156 7.61 17.27 3.51
CA SER A 156 6.55 18.28 3.36
C SER A 156 6.21 18.98 4.69
N TYR A 157 6.22 18.26 5.80
CA TYR A 157 5.98 18.84 7.12
C TYR A 157 7.09 19.80 7.55
N ARG A 158 8.37 19.43 7.38
CA ARG A 158 9.52 20.28 7.68
C ARG A 158 9.56 21.55 6.83
N SER A 159 9.19 21.48 5.56
CA SER A 159 9.11 22.66 4.69
C SER A 159 8.03 23.66 5.14
N ARG A 160 7.00 23.20 5.85
CA ARG A 160 5.89 24.03 6.34
C ARG A 160 6.12 24.57 7.75
N CYS A 161 6.94 23.89 8.54
CA CYS A 161 7.31 24.30 9.89
C CYS A 161 8.85 24.40 9.97
N PRO A 162 9.46 25.44 9.38
CA PRO A 162 10.88 25.67 9.57
C PRO A 162 11.08 26.04 11.04
N LEU A 163 11.85 25.21 11.77
CA LEU A 163 12.24 25.31 13.19
C LEU A 163 11.43 24.42 14.16
N ARG A 164 12.08 23.34 14.57
CA ARG A 164 12.75 23.35 15.87
C ARG A 164 14.24 23.18 15.66
#